data_AF-A0A958LZU7-F1
#
_entry.id   AF-A0A958LZU7-F1
#
_cell.length_a   1.000
_cell.length_b   1.000
_cell.length_c   1.000
_cell.angle_alpha   90.00
_cell.angle_beta   90.00
_cell.angle_gamma   90.00
#
_symmetry.space_group_name_H-M   'P 1'
#
loop_
_entity.id
_entity.type
_entity.pdbx_description
1 polymer ?
#
loop_
_entity_poly.entity_id
_entity_poly.type
_entity_poly.pdbx_seq_one_letter_code
_entity_poly.pdbx_strand_id
1 'polypeptide(L)'
;IASAGVGAATYQYPGNSDFDIEQDGPAPSTSRWERREDFGYKLGLFYRSENFRFEGKYVGHTKDDETGSLLQSAGSLYSIVNTGSLLLEGEVTMSRAGSKPYRLDKESSWFQQTSPWQPVYKDVAGNRQDWIGKTDYAYAFKAGMKWGDIVPYILYRHQGGYFIFRERESAHRLRTADESASHGGLNRIGFGSYIYSGNIVVNPEFEYLMARNPVFSNAGDVRNDRQFASFVKEDFLVYLIVRYQFDGPKLFQP
;
A
#
# COMPACT_ATOMS: atom_id res chain seq x y z
N ILE A 1 -18.00 1.00 18.53
CA ILE A 1 -18.79 0.87 17.29
C ILE A 1 -18.22 -0.29 16.50
N ALA A 2 -19.03 -1.29 16.19
CA ALA A 2 -18.66 -2.37 15.28
C ALA A 2 -19.45 -2.21 13.98
N SER A 3 -18.83 -2.52 12.85
CA SER A 3 -19.47 -2.48 11.54
C SER A 3 -19.00 -3.65 10.69
N ALA A 4 -19.91 -4.13 9.85
CA ALA A 4 -19.63 -5.14 8.85
C ALA A 4 -20.34 -4.72 7.55
N GLY A 5 -19.77 -5.10 6.42
CA GLY A 5 -20.39 -4.91 5.12
C GLY A 5 -19.96 -6.00 4.15
N VAL A 6 -20.89 -6.39 3.29
CA VAL A 6 -20.66 -7.31 2.17
C VAL A 6 -21.16 -6.63 0.91
N GLY A 7 -20.54 -6.93 -0.22
CA GLY A 7 -20.93 -6.42 -1.52
C GLY A 7 -20.48 -7.35 -2.63
N ALA A 8 -21.12 -7.23 -3.79
CA ALA A 8 -20.74 -7.96 -4.98
C ALA A 8 -20.31 -6.98 -6.06
N ALA A 9 -19.30 -7.36 -6.83
CA ALA A 9 -18.90 -6.68 -8.05
C ALA A 9 -18.86 -7.71 -9.18
N THR A 10 -19.23 -7.28 -10.39
CA THR A 10 -19.11 -8.14 -11.57
C THR A 10 -17.83 -7.84 -12.32
N TYR A 11 -17.19 -8.88 -12.85
CA TYR A 11 -16.03 -8.78 -13.71
C TYR A 11 -16.22 -9.72 -14.92
N GLN A 12 -15.44 -9.49 -15.98
CA GLN A 12 -15.43 -10.42 -17.11
C GLN A 12 -14.27 -11.39 -16.95
N TYR A 13 -14.53 -12.66 -17.22
CA TYR A 13 -13.53 -13.71 -17.23
C TYR A 13 -13.72 -14.61 -18.45
N PRO A 14 -12.64 -15.14 -19.07
CA PRO A 14 -12.79 -16.04 -20.20
C PRO A 14 -13.58 -17.31 -19.83
N GLY A 15 -14.55 -17.67 -20.66
CA GLY A 15 -15.40 -18.85 -20.44
C GLY A 15 -14.72 -20.20 -20.73
N ASN A 16 -13.49 -20.18 -21.23
CA ASN A 16 -12.70 -21.39 -21.44
C ASN A 16 -12.13 -21.84 -20.08
N SER A 17 -12.41 -23.08 -19.67
CA SER A 17 -11.92 -23.66 -18.40
C SER A 17 -10.39 -23.68 -18.30
N ASP A 18 -9.72 -23.73 -19.46
CA ASP A 18 -8.27 -23.93 -19.56
C ASP A 18 -7.53 -22.59 -19.76
N PHE A 19 -8.22 -21.44 -19.66
CA PHE A 19 -7.60 -20.15 -19.85
C PHE A 19 -6.54 -19.85 -18.78
N ASP A 20 -5.31 -19.64 -19.23
CA ASP A 20 -4.19 -19.15 -18.43
C ASP A 20 -3.65 -17.85 -19.03
N ILE A 21 -3.91 -16.73 -18.35
CA ILE A 21 -3.42 -15.41 -18.73
C ILE A 21 -1.89 -15.35 -18.96
N GLU A 22 -1.12 -16.27 -18.37
CA GLU A 22 0.33 -16.35 -18.55
C GLU A 22 0.78 -17.17 -19.75
N GLN A 23 -0.04 -18.12 -20.22
CA GLN A 23 0.28 -19.01 -21.35
C GLN A 23 -0.45 -18.59 -22.62
N ASP A 24 -1.72 -18.23 -22.50
CA ASP A 24 -2.58 -17.86 -23.61
C ASP A 24 -2.39 -16.40 -24.01
N GLY A 25 -1.88 -15.56 -23.11
CA GLY A 25 -1.92 -14.11 -23.29
C GLY A 25 -3.33 -13.62 -23.69
N PRO A 26 -3.48 -12.45 -24.30
CA PRO A 26 -4.72 -12.10 -24.99
C PRO A 26 -4.82 -12.84 -26.33
N ALA A 27 -4.89 -14.18 -26.32
CA ALA A 27 -5.09 -14.94 -27.56
C ALA A 27 -6.50 -14.68 -28.12
N PRO A 28 -6.63 -14.52 -29.46
CA PRO A 28 -7.93 -14.38 -30.15
C PRO A 28 -8.81 -15.65 -30.08
N SER A 29 -8.34 -16.73 -29.45
CA SER A 29 -9.11 -17.95 -29.19
C SER A 29 -10.12 -17.81 -28.05
N THR A 30 -10.07 -16.73 -27.26
CA THR A 30 -11.08 -16.40 -26.23
C THR A 30 -12.32 -15.75 -26.87
N SER A 31 -13.07 -16.54 -27.62
CA SER A 31 -14.31 -16.09 -28.30
C SER A 31 -15.50 -15.88 -27.35
N ARG A 32 -15.37 -16.22 -26.06
CA ARG A 32 -16.45 -16.13 -25.07
C ARG A 32 -15.95 -15.55 -23.75
N TRP A 33 -16.51 -14.41 -23.39
CA TRP A 33 -16.34 -13.77 -22.09
C TRP A 33 -17.60 -13.98 -21.28
N GLU A 34 -17.43 -14.42 -20.05
CA GLU A 34 -18.51 -14.62 -19.10
C GLU A 34 -18.46 -13.54 -18.05
N ARG A 35 -19.63 -12.98 -17.72
CA ARG A 35 -19.74 -12.12 -16.55
C ARG A 35 -19.80 -13.00 -15.30
N ARG A 36 -18.81 -12.84 -14.43
CA ARG A 36 -18.73 -13.51 -13.14
C ARG A 36 -18.85 -12.50 -12.01
N GLU A 37 -19.02 -13.01 -10.80
CA GLU A 37 -19.23 -12.22 -9.60
C GLU A 37 -18.12 -12.47 -8.59
N ASP A 38 -17.63 -11.38 -8.01
CA ASP A 38 -16.69 -11.36 -6.89
C ASP A 38 -17.38 -10.76 -5.67
N PHE A 39 -17.22 -11.40 -4.52
CA PHE A 39 -17.83 -10.97 -3.27
C PHE A 39 -16.80 -10.34 -2.37
N GLY A 40 -16.93 -9.03 -2.14
CA GLY A 40 -16.14 -8.27 -1.19
C GLY A 40 -16.77 -8.23 0.20
N TYR A 41 -15.93 -8.19 1.22
CA TYR A 41 -16.34 -7.98 2.61
C TYR A 41 -15.45 -6.95 3.30
N LYS A 42 -16.02 -6.24 4.28
CA LYS A 42 -15.32 -5.30 5.15
C LYS A 42 -15.80 -5.42 6.59
N LEU A 43 -14.87 -5.35 7.53
CA LEU A 43 -15.12 -5.33 8.96
C LEU A 43 -14.45 -4.10 9.57
N GLY A 44 -15.11 -3.49 10.54
CA GLY A 44 -14.64 -2.31 11.25
C GLY A 44 -14.94 -2.40 12.73
N LEU A 45 -13.95 -2.08 13.55
CA LEU A 45 -14.09 -1.89 14.99
C LEU A 45 -13.50 -0.52 15.33
N PHE A 46 -14.29 0.33 15.97
CA PHE A 46 -13.89 1.67 16.35
C PHE A 46 -14.23 1.92 17.81
N TYR A 47 -13.24 2.37 18.57
CA TYR A 47 -13.39 2.82 19.94
C TYR A 47 -12.69 4.17 20.11
N ARG A 48 -13.36 5.10 20.78
CA ARG A 48 -12.81 6.41 21.09
C ARG A 48 -13.28 6.83 22.47
N SER A 49 -12.35 7.26 23.30
CA SER A 49 -12.58 8.00 24.53
C SER A 49 -11.95 9.38 24.40
N GLU A 50 -11.91 10.13 25.51
CA GLU A 50 -11.13 11.36 25.57
C GLU A 50 -9.67 11.03 25.26
N ASN A 51 -9.00 10.16 26.01
CA ASN A 51 -7.55 10.00 25.92
C ASN A 51 -7.03 8.90 24.97
N PHE A 52 -7.92 8.21 24.27
CA PHE A 52 -7.57 7.01 23.53
C PHE A 52 -8.47 6.83 22.31
N ARG A 53 -7.87 6.46 21.18
CA ARG A 53 -8.58 6.00 19.98
C ARG A 53 -7.98 4.69 19.53
N PHE A 54 -8.85 3.77 19.15
CA PHE A 54 -8.52 2.47 18.58
C PHE A 54 -9.40 2.21 17.36
N GLU A 55 -8.80 1.65 16.32
CA GLU A 55 -9.46 1.35 15.06
C GLU A 55 -8.91 0.05 14.47
N GLY A 56 -9.76 -0.95 14.35
CA GLY A 56 -9.50 -2.18 13.62
C GLY A 56 -10.26 -2.19 12.30
N LYS A 57 -9.59 -2.51 11.21
CA LYS A 57 -10.21 -2.67 9.89
C LYS A 57 -9.72 -3.96 9.24
N TYR A 58 -10.61 -4.60 8.49
CA TYR A 58 -10.25 -5.72 7.63
C TYR A 58 -11.10 -5.67 6.38
N VAL A 59 -10.49 -5.88 5.22
CA VAL A 59 -11.16 -5.93 3.92
C VAL A 59 -10.61 -7.10 3.12
N GLY A 60 -11.46 -7.70 2.28
CA GLY A 60 -11.03 -8.73 1.35
C GLY A 60 -12.14 -9.10 0.38
N HIS A 61 -11.85 -10.02 -0.52
CA HIS A 61 -12.79 -10.53 -1.50
C HIS A 61 -12.51 -12.00 -1.83
N THR A 62 -13.30 -12.63 -2.71
CA THR A 62 -13.31 -14.09 -2.89
C THR A 62 -12.68 -14.58 -4.18
N LYS A 63 -12.46 -13.70 -5.17
CA LYS A 63 -12.02 -14.08 -6.52
C LYS A 63 -10.69 -13.43 -6.93
N ASP A 64 -9.69 -13.46 -6.05
CA ASP A 64 -8.38 -12.85 -6.31
C ASP A 64 -7.54 -13.55 -7.39
N ASP A 65 -7.89 -14.79 -7.71
CA ASP A 65 -7.31 -15.59 -8.79
C ASP A 65 -7.93 -15.30 -10.17
N GLU A 66 -9.13 -14.72 -10.22
CA GLU A 66 -9.84 -14.42 -11.48
C GLU A 66 -9.88 -12.91 -11.80
N THR A 67 -10.00 -12.05 -10.78
CA THR A 67 -10.24 -10.60 -10.90
C THR A 67 -9.02 -9.76 -11.26
N GLY A 68 -7.81 -10.34 -11.22
CA GLY A 68 -6.57 -9.58 -11.42
C GLY A 68 -6.23 -8.64 -10.29
N SER A 69 -6.88 -8.79 -9.14
CA SER A 69 -6.70 -7.90 -8.00
C SER A 69 -5.24 -7.89 -7.53
N LEU A 70 -4.71 -6.71 -7.25
CA LEU A 70 -3.38 -6.57 -6.64
C LEU A 70 -3.37 -7.08 -5.18
N LEU A 71 -4.50 -6.95 -4.49
CA LEU A 71 -4.70 -7.36 -3.11
C LEU A 71 -5.88 -8.32 -3.01
N GLN A 72 -5.68 -9.44 -2.33
CA GLN A 72 -6.74 -10.35 -1.91
C GLN A 72 -7.42 -9.84 -0.63
N SER A 73 -6.61 -9.40 0.33
CA SER A 73 -7.11 -8.85 1.59
C SER A 73 -6.11 -7.91 2.24
N ALA A 74 -6.60 -7.05 3.14
CA ALA A 74 -5.79 -6.18 3.96
C ALA A 74 -6.46 -5.93 5.30
N GLY A 75 -5.69 -5.73 6.35
CA GLY A 75 -6.20 -5.37 7.67
C GLY A 75 -5.25 -4.46 8.41
N SER A 76 -5.78 -3.63 9.30
CA SER A 76 -5.01 -2.70 10.12
C SER A 76 -5.57 -2.63 11.53
N LEU A 77 -4.69 -2.61 12.52
CA LEU A 77 -4.99 -2.24 13.89
C LEU A 77 -4.23 -0.94 14.19
N TYR A 78 -4.97 0.13 14.42
CA TYR A 78 -4.44 1.45 14.68
C TYR A 78 -4.86 1.88 16.09
N SER A 79 -3.93 2.53 16.80
CA SER A 79 -4.20 3.11 18.10
C SER A 79 -3.44 4.42 18.30
N ILE A 80 -4.06 5.35 19.03
CA ILE A 80 -3.40 6.57 19.51
C ILE A 80 -3.83 6.86 20.93
N VAL A 81 -2.87 7.18 21.78
CA VAL A 81 -3.05 7.44 23.20
C VAL A 81 -2.41 8.77 23.54
N ASN A 82 -3.10 9.59 24.33
CA ASN A 82 -2.51 10.76 24.95
C ASN A 82 -2.49 10.56 26.47
N THR A 83 -1.35 10.81 27.09
CA THR A 83 -1.18 10.72 28.53
C THR A 83 -0.45 11.97 29.01
N GLY A 84 -1.22 12.97 29.44
CA GLY A 84 -0.68 14.28 29.84
C GLY A 84 0.00 14.99 28.67
N SER A 85 1.33 15.10 28.73
CA SER A 85 2.15 15.70 27.68
C SER A 85 2.62 14.70 26.62
N LEU A 86 2.36 13.40 26.75
CA LEU A 86 2.85 12.39 25.81
C LEU A 86 1.75 11.96 24.83
N LEU A 87 2.11 11.86 23.55
CA LEU A 87 1.29 11.30 22.49
C LEU A 87 1.98 10.07 21.91
N LEU A 88 1.30 8.92 21.93
CA LEU A 88 1.80 7.66 21.39
C LEU A 88 0.85 7.19 20.30
N GLU A 89 1.38 6.89 19.13
CA GLU A 89 0.65 6.41 17.97
C GLU A 89 1.26 5.09 17.52
N GLY A 90 0.43 4.10 17.22
CA GLY A 90 0.87 2.78 16.79
C GLY A 90 -0.08 2.19 15.76
N GLU A 91 0.48 1.59 14.71
CA GLU A 91 -0.27 0.86 13.70
C GLU A 91 0.42 -0.47 13.36
N VAL A 92 -0.38 -1.52 13.23
CA VAL A 92 0.04 -2.81 12.67
C VAL A 92 -0.88 -3.15 11.51
N THR A 93 -0.31 -3.39 10.35
CA THR A 93 -1.05 -3.63 9.11
C THR A 93 -0.59 -4.92 8.47
N MET A 94 -1.53 -5.66 7.88
CA MET A 94 -1.31 -6.87 7.10
C MET A 94 -1.85 -6.63 5.69
N SER A 95 -1.13 -7.11 4.69
CA SER A 95 -1.62 -7.20 3.31
C SER A 95 -1.38 -8.60 2.77
N ARG A 96 -2.36 -9.16 2.06
CA ARG A 96 -2.18 -10.35 1.23
C ARG A 96 -2.32 -9.96 -0.23
N ALA A 97 -1.25 -10.18 -0.99
CA ALA A 97 -1.25 -9.99 -2.43
C ALA A 97 -2.24 -10.93 -3.11
N GLY A 98 -2.84 -10.48 -4.21
CA GLY A 98 -3.65 -11.37 -5.06
C GLY A 98 -2.83 -12.50 -5.65
N SER A 99 -3.50 -13.61 -6.00
CA SER A 99 -2.85 -14.82 -6.52
C SER A 99 -2.49 -14.73 -8.00
N LYS A 100 -3.22 -13.93 -8.79
CA LYS A 100 -2.96 -13.69 -10.23
C LYS A 100 -3.15 -12.22 -10.62
N PRO A 101 -2.39 -11.28 -10.03
CA PRO A 101 -2.53 -9.88 -10.34
C PRO A 101 -2.06 -9.60 -11.77
N TYR A 102 -2.84 -8.81 -12.51
CA TYR A 102 -2.47 -8.35 -13.85
C TYR A 102 -2.62 -6.83 -13.95
N ARG A 103 -1.90 -6.22 -14.90
CA ARG A 103 -1.89 -4.77 -15.06
C ARG A 103 -2.98 -4.35 -16.05
N LEU A 104 -4.09 -3.83 -15.53
CA LEU A 104 -5.15 -3.21 -16.34
C LEU A 104 -4.90 -1.70 -16.51
N ASP A 105 -5.18 -1.16 -17.70
CA ASP A 105 -5.31 0.27 -17.92
C ASP A 105 -6.79 0.68 -18.00
N LYS A 106 -7.07 1.94 -17.64
CA LYS A 106 -8.42 2.53 -17.58
C LYS A 106 -9.10 2.64 -18.95
N GLU A 107 -8.35 2.50 -20.05
CA GLU A 107 -8.86 2.68 -21.42
C GLU A 107 -9.39 1.39 -22.08
N SER A 108 -9.60 0.31 -21.33
CA SER A 108 -10.40 -0.84 -21.78
C SER A 108 -9.81 -1.66 -22.95
N SER A 109 -8.49 -1.75 -23.07
CA SER A 109 -7.88 -2.94 -23.70
C SER A 109 -7.77 -4.00 -22.60
N TRP A 110 -8.49 -5.11 -22.75
CA TRP A 110 -8.66 -6.14 -21.71
C TRP A 110 -7.36 -6.69 -21.14
N PHE A 111 -6.25 -6.49 -21.82
CA PHE A 111 -4.91 -6.53 -21.25
C PHE A 111 -4.09 -5.50 -22.02
N GLN A 112 -3.44 -4.58 -21.32
CA GLN A 112 -2.61 -3.60 -21.98
C GLN A 112 -1.36 -4.34 -22.50
N GLN A 113 -1.21 -4.42 -23.83
CA GLN A 113 0.07 -4.73 -24.48
C GLN A 113 1.03 -3.55 -24.20
N THR A 114 1.49 -3.39 -22.95
CA THR A 114 2.28 -2.21 -22.55
C THR A 114 3.39 -2.57 -21.57
N SER A 115 4.10 -3.63 -21.91
CA SER A 115 5.52 -3.53 -22.27
C SER A 115 5.82 -4.67 -23.26
N PRO A 116 7.02 -4.81 -23.85
CA PRO A 116 7.42 -6.04 -24.57
C PRO A 116 7.23 -7.34 -23.74
N TRP A 117 6.96 -7.21 -22.43
CA TRP A 117 6.86 -8.27 -21.44
C TRP A 117 5.47 -8.26 -20.78
N GLN A 118 4.61 -9.14 -21.30
CA GLN A 118 3.43 -9.87 -20.75
C GLN A 118 2.43 -9.20 -19.76
N PRO A 119 1.13 -9.59 -19.78
CA PRO A 119 0.05 -8.92 -19.01
C PRO A 119 0.08 -9.11 -17.49
N VAL A 120 0.94 -10.00 -16.99
CA VAL A 120 1.09 -10.34 -15.57
C VAL A 120 2.34 -9.67 -15.01
N TYR A 121 2.33 -9.34 -13.71
CA TYR A 121 3.51 -8.83 -13.01
C TYR A 121 4.66 -9.84 -13.08
N LYS A 122 5.69 -9.49 -13.86
CA LYS A 122 6.88 -10.30 -14.10
C LYS A 122 8.15 -9.46 -13.94
N ASP A 123 9.27 -10.14 -13.73
CA ASP A 123 10.60 -9.57 -13.77
C ASP A 123 11.12 -9.47 -15.22
N VAL A 124 12.33 -8.91 -15.39
CA VAL A 124 12.96 -8.78 -16.72
C VAL A 124 13.25 -10.15 -17.36
N ALA A 125 13.39 -11.22 -16.57
CA ALA A 125 13.60 -12.58 -17.05
C ALA A 125 12.30 -13.33 -17.37
N GLY A 126 11.12 -12.70 -17.16
CA GLY A 126 9.81 -13.29 -17.41
C GLY A 126 9.27 -14.17 -16.27
N ASN A 127 9.92 -14.18 -15.10
CA ASN A 127 9.42 -14.87 -13.93
C ASN A 127 8.38 -14.01 -13.20
N ARG A 128 7.43 -14.65 -12.52
CA ARG A 128 6.47 -13.95 -11.65
C ARG A 128 7.22 -13.18 -10.55
N GLN A 129 6.75 -11.97 -10.26
CA GLN A 129 7.31 -11.21 -9.15
C GLN A 129 7.08 -11.94 -7.81
N ASP A 130 8.09 -11.88 -6.95
CA ASP A 130 8.22 -12.61 -5.68
C ASP A 130 7.11 -12.35 -4.65
N TRP A 131 6.47 -11.19 -4.70
CA TRP A 131 5.39 -10.80 -3.78
C TRP A 131 4.01 -11.39 -4.11
N ILE A 132 3.82 -11.95 -5.32
CA ILE A 132 2.52 -12.47 -5.75
C ILE A 132 2.05 -13.60 -4.82
N GLY A 133 0.78 -13.52 -4.38
CA GLY A 133 0.18 -14.45 -3.43
C GLY A 133 0.80 -14.46 -2.02
N LYS A 134 1.72 -13.55 -1.69
CA LYS A 134 2.35 -13.48 -0.37
C LYS A 134 1.51 -12.64 0.60
N THR A 135 1.57 -13.02 1.88
CA THR A 135 1.10 -12.21 3.00
C THR A 135 2.31 -11.58 3.67
N ASP A 136 2.21 -10.31 4.02
CA ASP A 136 3.23 -9.63 4.80
C ASP A 136 2.64 -8.53 5.71
N TYR A 137 3.48 -7.97 6.56
CA TYR A 137 3.11 -7.07 7.63
C TYR A 137 3.92 -5.78 7.61
N ALA A 138 3.33 -4.74 8.18
CA ALA A 138 3.97 -3.46 8.44
C ALA A 138 3.62 -2.96 9.83
N TYR A 139 4.53 -2.21 10.43
CA TYR A 139 4.41 -1.63 11.76
C TYR A 139 4.79 -0.15 11.68
N ALA A 140 4.05 0.70 12.35
CA ALA A 140 4.38 2.09 12.53
C ALA A 140 4.24 2.47 14.00
N PHE A 141 5.18 3.26 14.50
CA PHE A 141 5.16 3.82 15.84
C PHE A 141 5.57 5.29 15.78
N LYS A 142 4.84 6.15 16.48
CA LYS A 142 5.24 7.54 16.73
C LYS A 142 5.16 7.84 18.22
N ALA A 143 6.15 8.58 18.71
CA ALA A 143 6.16 9.12 20.06
C ALA A 143 6.39 10.62 20.00
N GLY A 144 5.44 11.39 20.52
CA GLY A 144 5.45 12.84 20.53
C GLY A 144 5.26 13.45 21.91
N MET A 145 5.73 14.68 22.07
CA MET A 145 5.60 15.44 23.30
C MET A 145 4.89 16.75 23.02
N LYS A 146 3.84 17.05 23.79
CA LYS A 146 3.03 18.25 23.65
C LYS A 146 3.71 19.44 24.29
N TRP A 147 3.85 20.51 23.51
CA TRP A 147 4.37 21.80 23.94
C TRP A 147 3.51 22.92 23.35
N GLY A 148 2.51 23.37 24.12
CA GLY A 148 1.52 24.32 23.65
C GLY A 148 0.79 23.77 22.42
N ASP A 149 0.82 24.53 21.32
CA ASP A 149 0.19 24.18 20.05
C ASP A 149 1.08 23.33 19.12
N ILE A 150 2.21 22.82 19.62
CA ILE A 150 3.13 22.01 18.83
C ILE A 150 3.33 20.65 19.51
N VAL A 151 3.33 19.59 18.70
CA VAL A 151 3.66 18.23 19.13
C VAL A 151 4.78 17.71 18.24
N PRO A 152 6.06 18.01 18.54
CA PRO A 152 7.17 17.30 17.92
C PRO A 152 7.09 15.81 18.22
N TYR A 153 7.49 14.98 17.26
CA TYR A 153 7.53 13.54 17.42
C TYR A 153 8.70 12.91 16.66
N ILE A 154 9.10 11.74 17.14
CA ILE A 154 9.92 10.79 16.39
C ILE A 154 9.04 9.65 15.89
N LEU A 155 9.40 9.05 14.77
CA LEU A 155 8.69 7.92 14.19
C LEU A 155 9.65 6.80 13.80
N TYR A 156 9.14 5.59 13.89
CA TYR A 156 9.74 4.39 13.32
C TYR A 156 8.68 3.63 12.53
N ARG A 157 9.02 3.19 11.32
CA ARG A 157 8.18 2.30 10.52
C ARG A 157 8.99 1.15 9.98
N HIS A 158 8.39 -0.03 9.98
CA HIS A 158 8.93 -1.22 9.36
C HIS A 158 7.91 -1.79 8.38
N GLN A 159 8.35 -2.18 7.19
CA GLN A 159 7.52 -2.86 6.20
C GLN A 159 8.24 -4.11 5.73
N GLY A 160 7.54 -5.25 5.74
CA GLY A 160 8.06 -6.50 5.22
C GLY A 160 8.30 -6.45 3.70
N GLY A 161 9.13 -7.36 3.20
CA GLY A 161 9.56 -7.37 1.80
C GLY A 161 8.44 -7.61 0.78
N TYR A 162 7.32 -8.21 1.17
CA TYR A 162 6.20 -8.47 0.27
C TYR A 162 4.97 -7.63 0.63
N PHE A 163 5.13 -6.59 1.44
CA PHE A 163 4.02 -5.75 1.88
C PHE A 163 3.49 -4.85 0.76
N ILE A 164 2.20 -4.99 0.45
CA ILE A 164 1.53 -4.28 -0.65
C ILE A 164 0.54 -3.26 -0.14
N PHE A 165 0.68 -2.03 -0.63
CA PHE A 165 -0.25 -0.94 -0.35
C PHE A 165 -0.13 0.13 -1.44
N ARG A 166 -0.84 1.24 -1.27
CA ARG A 166 -1.02 2.25 -2.32
C ARG A 166 0.20 3.13 -2.58
N GLU A 167 1.06 3.38 -1.60
CA GLU A 167 2.10 4.41 -1.71
C GLU A 167 3.37 3.90 -2.41
N ARG A 168 4.32 4.82 -2.63
CA ARG A 168 5.57 4.58 -3.36
C ARG A 168 6.37 3.43 -2.76
N GLU A 169 6.34 3.28 -1.44
CA GLU A 169 7.16 2.35 -0.66
C GLU A 169 6.70 0.89 -0.77
N SER A 170 5.63 0.61 -1.53
CA SER A 170 5.09 -0.74 -1.65
C SER A 170 6.03 -1.70 -2.39
N ALA A 171 6.03 -2.97 -1.99
CA ALA A 171 6.84 -4.04 -2.57
C ALA A 171 6.68 -4.21 -4.10
N HIS A 172 5.49 -3.93 -4.65
CA HIS A 172 5.22 -4.00 -6.10
C HIS A 172 5.81 -2.81 -6.89
N ARG A 173 6.25 -1.74 -6.21
CA ARG A 173 6.76 -0.51 -6.83
C ARG A 173 8.27 -0.34 -6.62
N LEU A 174 8.72 -0.47 -5.37
CA LEU A 174 10.14 -0.45 -5.04
C LEU A 174 10.75 -1.82 -5.38
N ARG A 175 11.28 -1.91 -6.60
CA ARG A 175 11.89 -3.11 -7.17
C ARG A 175 13.36 -2.84 -7.48
N THR A 176 14.15 -3.91 -7.45
CA THR A 176 15.51 -3.94 -7.98
C THR A 176 15.53 -3.60 -9.47
N ALA A 177 16.71 -3.30 -10.03
CA ALA A 177 16.87 -2.88 -11.43
C ALA A 177 16.34 -3.91 -12.44
N ASP A 178 16.47 -5.20 -12.13
CA ASP A 178 15.99 -6.34 -12.90
C ASP A 178 14.53 -6.74 -12.57
N GLU A 179 13.90 -6.02 -11.65
CA GLU A 179 12.57 -6.26 -11.11
C GLU A 179 12.36 -7.65 -10.49
N SER A 180 13.42 -8.40 -10.16
CA SER A 180 13.34 -9.75 -9.58
C SER A 180 12.95 -9.74 -8.11
N ALA A 181 13.38 -8.72 -7.36
CA ALA A 181 13.11 -8.59 -5.93
C ALA A 181 12.54 -7.22 -5.57
N SER A 182 11.81 -7.18 -4.44
CA SER A 182 11.31 -5.92 -3.87
C SER A 182 12.41 -5.21 -3.08
N HIS A 183 12.04 -4.18 -2.30
CA HIS A 183 12.90 -3.58 -1.28
C HIS A 183 13.42 -4.57 -0.22
N GLY A 184 12.84 -5.78 -0.11
CA GLY A 184 13.32 -6.87 0.74
C GLY A 184 13.15 -6.63 2.24
N GLY A 185 12.30 -5.66 2.59
CA GLY A 185 12.17 -5.08 3.93
C GLY A 185 12.58 -3.60 3.91
N LEU A 186 11.74 -2.72 4.46
CA LEU A 186 11.99 -1.28 4.50
C LEU A 186 11.84 -0.75 5.92
N ASN A 187 12.93 -0.20 6.45
CA ASN A 187 12.93 0.51 7.72
C ASN A 187 12.92 2.01 7.45
N ARG A 188 12.14 2.75 8.22
CA ARG A 188 12.04 4.20 8.11
C ARG A 188 12.12 4.82 9.49
N ILE A 189 13.04 5.75 9.66
CA ILE A 189 13.19 6.53 10.89
C ILE A 189 12.98 7.97 10.51
N GLY A 190 12.22 8.70 11.31
CA GLY A 190 11.89 10.07 10.98
C GLY A 190 11.57 10.91 12.19
N PHE A 191 11.39 12.19 11.92
CA PHE A 191 10.89 13.16 12.88
C PHE A 191 9.91 14.09 12.17
N GLY A 192 8.99 14.64 12.94
CA GLY A 192 8.03 15.59 12.44
C GLY A 192 7.40 16.37 13.57
N SER A 193 6.40 17.17 13.23
CA SER A 193 5.62 17.89 14.22
C SER A 193 4.18 18.03 13.80
N TYR A 194 3.24 17.95 14.74
CA TYR A 194 1.90 18.49 14.53
C TYR A 194 1.87 19.93 15.03
N ILE A 195 1.57 20.90 14.17
CA ILE A 195 1.44 22.32 14.52
C ILE A 195 -0.03 22.68 14.39
N TYR A 196 -0.66 23.03 15.50
CA TYR A 196 -2.07 23.38 15.58
C TYR A 196 -2.23 24.90 15.49
N SER A 197 -3.10 25.37 14.62
CA SER A 197 -3.44 26.79 14.50
C SER A 197 -4.94 26.93 14.25
N GLY A 198 -5.71 27.02 15.34
CA GLY A 198 -7.17 26.99 15.30
C GLY A 198 -7.68 25.71 14.66
N ASN A 199 -8.26 25.83 13.46
CA ASN A 199 -8.85 24.72 12.71
C ASN A 199 -7.88 24.05 11.73
N ILE A 200 -6.64 24.55 11.66
CA ILE A 200 -5.60 24.05 10.76
C ILE A 200 -4.62 23.20 11.54
N VAL A 201 -4.24 22.06 10.96
CA VAL A 201 -3.11 21.25 11.41
C VAL A 201 -2.10 21.19 10.27
N VAL A 202 -0.88 21.65 10.55
CA VAL A 202 0.26 21.53 9.64
C VAL A 202 1.18 20.45 10.17
N ASN A 203 1.53 19.49 9.31
CA ASN A 203 2.35 18.35 9.68
C ASN A 203 3.53 18.19 8.69
N PRO A 204 4.66 18.87 8.94
CA PRO A 204 5.93 18.53 8.30
C PRO A 204 6.48 17.22 8.90
N GLU A 205 6.96 16.33 8.02
CA GLU A 205 7.57 15.06 8.40
C GLU A 205 8.79 14.81 7.50
N PHE A 206 9.91 14.41 8.09
CA PHE A 206 11.10 13.94 7.40
C PHE A 206 11.32 12.47 7.74
N GLU A 207 11.63 11.66 6.73
CA GLU A 207 11.96 10.25 6.85
C GLU A 207 13.26 9.90 6.16
N TYR A 208 14.07 9.10 6.83
CA TYR A 208 15.20 8.38 6.28
C TYR A 208 14.78 6.92 6.03
N LEU A 209 14.90 6.48 4.78
CA LEU A 209 14.45 5.18 4.29
C LEU A 209 15.65 4.26 4.10
N MET A 210 15.56 3.02 4.58
CA MET A 210 16.60 2.00 4.48
C MET A 210 15.99 0.67 4.00
N ALA A 211 16.26 0.32 2.76
CA ALA A 211 15.85 -0.93 2.14
C ALA A 211 16.95 -2.00 2.24
N ARG A 212 16.56 -3.28 2.26
CA ARG A 212 17.52 -4.39 2.20
C ARG A 212 18.20 -4.49 0.83
N ASN A 213 17.40 -4.27 -0.21
CA ASN A 213 17.80 -4.33 -1.61
C ASN A 213 17.97 -2.92 -2.19
N PRO A 214 18.84 -2.73 -3.21
CA PRO A 214 18.98 -1.45 -3.90
C PRO A 214 17.75 -1.20 -4.79
N VAL A 215 16.88 -0.28 -4.37
CA VAL A 215 15.57 -0.03 -5.00
C VAL A 215 15.24 1.44 -5.21
N PHE A 216 16.06 2.35 -4.67
CA PHE A 216 15.90 3.77 -4.88
C PHE A 216 16.80 4.22 -6.03
N SER A 217 16.22 4.91 -7.02
CA SER A 217 16.93 5.50 -8.16
C SER A 217 16.88 7.02 -8.09
N ASN A 218 17.84 7.68 -8.73
CA ASN A 218 17.86 9.14 -8.78
C ASN A 218 16.72 9.65 -9.66
N ALA A 219 16.11 10.78 -9.28
CA ALA A 219 15.04 11.42 -10.04
C ALA A 219 15.44 11.82 -11.49
N GLY A 220 16.75 11.89 -11.76
CA GLY A 220 17.32 12.17 -13.09
C GLY A 220 17.52 10.94 -13.99
N ASP A 221 17.37 9.72 -13.48
CA ASP A 221 17.44 8.50 -14.30
C ASP A 221 16.12 8.34 -15.07
N VAL A 222 16.14 8.78 -16.34
CA VAL A 222 14.99 8.83 -17.22
C VAL A 222 14.44 7.41 -17.46
N ARG A 223 13.13 7.25 -17.29
CA ARG A 223 12.33 6.00 -17.30
C ARG A 223 12.56 5.01 -18.46
N ASN A 224 13.29 5.39 -19.51
CA ASN A 224 13.47 4.53 -20.68
C ASN A 224 14.53 3.45 -20.50
N ASP A 225 15.41 3.57 -19.48
CA ASP A 225 16.57 2.68 -19.31
C ASP A 225 16.79 2.30 -17.83
N ARG A 226 15.73 1.80 -17.16
CA ARG A 226 15.78 1.35 -15.74
C ARG A 226 16.91 0.35 -15.46
N GLN A 227 17.31 -0.46 -16.43
CA GLN A 227 18.43 -1.40 -16.32
C GLN A 227 19.80 -0.71 -16.17
N PHE A 228 19.92 0.54 -16.62
CA PHE A 228 21.15 1.32 -16.56
C PHE A 228 21.12 2.38 -15.45
N ALA A 229 20.00 2.49 -14.72
CA ALA A 229 19.87 3.40 -13.59
C ALA A 229 20.68 2.90 -12.38
N SER A 230 21.26 3.83 -11.63
CA SER A 230 21.98 3.49 -10.41
C SER A 230 20.98 3.34 -9.25
N PHE A 231 20.94 2.16 -8.64
CA PHE A 231 20.07 1.89 -7.50
C PHE A 231 20.84 1.85 -6.18
N VAL A 232 20.30 2.54 -5.17
CA VAL A 232 20.83 2.60 -3.82
C VAL A 232 19.83 2.05 -2.81
N LYS A 233 20.33 1.72 -1.61
CA LYS A 233 19.54 1.15 -0.51
C LYS A 233 18.89 2.19 0.38
N GLU A 234 19.29 3.44 0.24
CA GLU A 234 18.93 4.52 1.15
C GLU A 234 18.34 5.68 0.35
N ASP A 235 17.28 6.28 0.89
CA ASP A 235 16.63 7.47 0.33
C ASP A 235 16.11 8.32 1.49
N PHE A 236 15.72 9.56 1.19
CA PHE A 236 15.04 10.41 2.15
C PHE A 236 13.75 10.92 1.56
N LEU A 237 12.84 11.31 2.44
CA LEU A 237 11.57 11.83 2.03
C LEU A 237 11.11 12.94 2.95
N VAL A 238 10.54 13.99 2.36
CA VAL A 238 9.92 15.11 3.05
C VAL A 238 8.45 15.17 2.68
N TYR A 239 7.58 15.13 3.70
CA TYR A 239 6.16 15.38 3.56
C TYR A 239 5.78 16.73 4.19
N LEU A 240 4.79 17.38 3.58
CA LEU A 240 4.05 18.47 4.21
C LEU A 240 2.55 18.17 4.04
N ILE A 241 1.90 17.82 5.14
CA ILE A 241 0.46 17.56 5.16
C ILE A 241 -0.22 18.75 5.84
N VAL A 242 -1.24 19.32 5.18
CA VAL A 242 -2.06 20.39 5.75
C VAL A 242 -3.51 19.90 5.80
N ARG A 243 -4.12 19.98 6.98
CA ARG A 243 -5.52 19.56 7.22
C ARG A 243 -6.31 20.73 7.78
N TYR A 244 -7.52 20.92 7.29
CA TYR A 244 -8.48 21.89 7.81
C TYR A 244 -9.72 21.18 8.33
N GLN A 245 -10.19 21.57 9.52
CA GLN A 245 -11.40 21.00 10.14
C GLN A 245 -12.46 22.08 10.36
N PHE A 246 -13.68 21.84 9.84
CA PHE A 246 -14.78 22.79 9.96
C PHE A 246 -15.33 22.94 11.40
N ASP A 247 -15.21 21.90 12.24
CA ASP A 247 -15.85 21.84 13.56
C ASP A 247 -14.93 22.22 14.75
N GLY A 248 -13.84 22.98 14.53
CA GLY A 248 -12.86 23.25 15.58
C GLY A 248 -11.80 22.15 15.75
N PRO A 249 -10.73 22.39 16.53
CA PRO A 249 -9.74 21.37 16.84
C PRO A 249 -10.40 20.26 17.69
N LYS A 250 -10.73 19.13 17.07
CA LYS A 250 -11.17 17.95 17.83
C LYS A 250 -9.95 17.39 18.56
N LEU A 251 -9.99 17.47 19.90
CA LEU A 251 -9.10 16.75 20.80
C LEU A 251 -9.01 15.28 20.32
N PHE A 252 -7.79 14.83 19.99
CA PHE A 252 -7.38 13.49 19.52
C PHE A 252 -7.55 13.16 18.04
N GLN A 253 -6.61 13.59 17.20
CA GLN A 253 -6.25 12.87 15.97
C GLN A 253 -4.78 13.11 15.60
N PRO A 254 -4.10 12.16 14.92
CA PRO A 254 -3.28 12.54 13.78
C PRO A 254 -4.16 13.09 12.66
#